data_AF-T1G0B9-F1
#
_entry.id   AF-T1G0B9-F1
#
_cell.length_a   1.000
_cell.length_b   1.000
_cell.length_c   1.000
_cell.angle_alpha   90.00
_cell.angle_beta   90.00
_cell.angle_gamma   90.00
#
_symmetry.space_group_name_H-M   'P 1'
#
loop_
_entity.id
_entity.type
_entity.pdbx_description
1 polymer ?
#
loop_
_entity_poly.entity_id
_entity_poly.type
_entity_poly.pdbx_seq_one_letter_code
_entity_poly.pdbx_strand_id
1 'polypeptide(L)'
;LKQEREQNGELIRRKRMEVEQLNMDISTMQNKLPADGISELCPQQRANKLSHLFDEYIRERTLTNWKFYIFSLIVKSWLASYNDDVMTSSRQMMHSTIFKWVEQKCSLPILRNDVLTSLCNLSKSTSILTDPSILPQQVLMAVQEQPTD
;
A
#
# COMPACT_ATOMS: atom_id res chain seq x y z
N LEU A 1 25.53 10.99 -60.14
CA LEU A 1 24.23 11.65 -60.43
C LEU A 1 23.05 10.68 -60.59
N LYS A 2 22.92 9.83 -61.62
CA LYS A 2 21.75 8.92 -61.76
C LYS A 2 21.71 7.81 -60.70
N GLN A 3 22.83 7.14 -60.48
CA GLN A 3 23.00 6.07 -59.47
C GLN A 3 22.83 6.59 -58.03
N GLU A 4 23.31 7.79 -57.75
CA GLU A 4 23.21 8.45 -56.44
C GLU A 4 21.77 8.84 -56.10
N ARG A 5 20.98 9.28 -57.09
CA ARG A 5 19.54 9.54 -56.95
C ARG A 5 18.75 8.25 -56.65
N GLU A 6 19.16 7.15 -57.27
CA GLU A 6 18.52 5.84 -57.10
C GLU A 6 18.83 5.25 -55.72
N GLN A 7 20.09 5.32 -55.28
CA GLN A 7 20.51 4.96 -53.92
C GLN A 7 19.81 5.80 -52.86
N ASN A 8 19.72 7.12 -53.06
CA ASN A 8 19.03 8.00 -52.13
C ASN A 8 17.51 7.70 -52.07
N GLY A 9 16.90 7.41 -53.22
CA GLY A 9 15.49 6.98 -53.27
C GLY A 9 15.23 5.68 -52.49
N GLU A 10 16.14 4.72 -52.59
CA GLU A 10 16.02 3.45 -51.87
C GLU A 10 16.25 3.61 -50.35
N LEU A 11 17.18 4.48 -49.94
CA LEU A 11 17.39 4.86 -48.55
C LEU A 11 16.16 5.55 -47.96
N ILE A 12 15.55 6.49 -48.69
CA ILE A 12 14.31 7.16 -48.29
C ILE A 12 13.17 6.14 -48.12
N ARG A 13 13.03 5.20 -49.06
CA ARG A 13 12.03 4.13 -48.97
C ARG A 13 12.25 3.26 -47.73
N ARG A 14 13.49 2.86 -47.45
CA ARG A 14 13.84 2.06 -46.26
C ARG A 14 13.51 2.79 -44.97
N LYS A 15 13.88 4.07 -44.87
CA LYS A 15 13.60 4.88 -43.68
C LYS A 15 12.10 5.10 -43.46
N ARG A 16 11.31 5.23 -44.52
CA ARG A 16 9.84 5.26 -44.42
C ARG A 16 9.26 3.97 -43.85
N MET A 17 9.72 2.80 -44.33
CA MET A 17 9.29 1.51 -43.78
C MET A 17 9.69 1.36 -42.31
N GLU A 18 10.87 1.84 -41.91
CA GLU A 18 11.31 1.83 -40.51
C GLU A 18 10.41 2.70 -39.62
N VAL A 19 10.01 3.89 -40.10
CA VAL A 19 9.06 4.76 -39.39
C VAL A 19 7.69 4.11 -39.26
N GLU A 20 7.18 3.48 -40.33
CA GLU A 20 5.89 2.76 -40.28
C GLU A 20 5.93 1.60 -39.29
N GLN A 21 7.01 0.81 -39.29
CA GLN A 21 7.18 -0.28 -38.33
C GLN A 21 7.24 0.23 -36.89
N LEU A 22 8.04 1.28 -36.63
CA LEU A 22 8.15 1.86 -35.29
C LEU A 22 6.81 2.44 -34.82
N ASN A 23 6.04 3.07 -35.72
CA ASN A 23 4.70 3.56 -35.39
C ASN A 23 3.75 2.41 -35.05
N MET A 24 3.79 1.29 -35.78
CA MET A 24 3.02 0.09 -35.45
C MET A 24 3.41 -0.48 -34.09
N ASP A 25 4.70 -0.53 -33.78
CA ASP A 25 5.21 -1.02 -32.49
C ASP A 25 4.75 -0.09 -31.35
N ILE A 26 4.84 1.23 -31.54
CA ILE A 26 4.36 2.24 -30.58
C ILE A 26 2.86 2.06 -30.34
N SER A 27 2.05 1.99 -31.39
CA SER A 27 0.59 1.77 -31.25
C SER A 27 0.27 0.47 -30.54
N THR A 28 1.01 -0.61 -30.82
CA THR A 28 0.85 -1.89 -30.14
C THR A 28 1.16 -1.79 -28.65
N MET A 29 2.22 -1.06 -28.27
CA MET A 29 2.56 -0.83 -26.87
C MET A 29 1.55 0.08 -26.18
N GLN A 30 1.05 1.12 -26.86
CA GLN A 30 0.03 2.02 -26.34
C GLN A 30 -1.31 1.30 -26.11
N ASN A 31 -1.70 0.37 -27.00
CA ASN A 31 -2.90 -0.45 -26.82
C ASN A 31 -2.78 -1.46 -25.67
N LYS A 32 -1.57 -1.77 -25.22
CA LYS A 32 -1.32 -2.61 -24.03
C LYS A 32 -1.31 -1.81 -22.73
N LEU A 33 -1.30 -0.48 -22.81
CA LEU A 33 -1.46 0.36 -21.64
C LEU A 33 -2.94 0.37 -21.23
N PRO A 34 -3.24 0.32 -19.91
CA PRO A 34 -4.60 0.50 -19.44
C PRO A 34 -5.19 1.82 -19.95
N ALA A 35 -6.49 1.83 -20.28
CA ALA A 35 -7.20 3.00 -20.81
C ALA A 35 -7.16 4.20 -19.84
N ASP A 36 -7.08 3.91 -18.54
CA ASP A 36 -6.63 4.83 -17.51
C ASP A 36 -5.10 4.76 -17.44
N GLY A 37 -4.41 5.67 -18.14
CA GLY A 37 -2.96 5.73 -18.17
C GLY A 37 -2.36 5.58 -16.77
N ILE A 38 -1.38 4.67 -16.63
CA ILE A 38 -0.68 4.32 -15.38
C ILE A 38 -1.49 4.64 -14.12
N SER A 39 -2.57 3.89 -13.89
CA SER A 39 -3.01 3.69 -12.52
C SER A 39 -1.95 2.82 -11.83
N GLU A 40 -0.84 3.41 -11.38
CA GLU A 40 -0.12 2.86 -10.24
C GLU A 40 -1.22 2.58 -9.20
N LEU A 41 -1.45 1.30 -8.83
CA LEU A 41 -2.58 0.85 -8.00
C LEU A 41 -3.03 1.97 -7.07
N CYS A 42 -4.22 2.53 -7.31
CA CYS A 42 -4.70 3.71 -6.58
C CYS A 42 -4.41 3.52 -5.09
N PRO A 43 -3.76 4.49 -4.39
CA PRO A 43 -3.36 4.35 -2.99
C PRO A 43 -4.47 3.78 -2.11
N GLN A 44 -5.73 4.10 -2.45
CA GLN A 44 -6.94 3.61 -1.83
C GLN A 44 -7.18 2.09 -1.99
N GLN A 45 -6.96 1.51 -3.17
CA GLN A 45 -7.07 0.06 -3.37
C GLN A 45 -5.97 -0.71 -2.61
N ARG A 46 -4.76 -0.14 -2.57
CA ARG A 46 -3.66 -0.69 -1.79
C ARG A 46 -3.95 -0.63 -0.29
N ALA A 47 -4.46 0.50 0.21
CA ALA A 47 -4.86 0.68 1.60
C ALA A 47 -5.96 -0.32 2.01
N ASN A 48 -6.96 -0.53 1.17
CA ASN A 48 -8.04 -1.48 1.43
C ASN A 48 -7.53 -2.92 1.55
N LYS A 49 -6.66 -3.36 0.62
CA LYS A 49 -6.08 -4.71 0.67
C LYS A 49 -5.23 -4.94 1.92
N LEU A 50 -4.41 -3.95 2.29
CA LEU A 50 -3.58 -4.01 3.47
C LEU A 50 -4.42 -4.04 4.77
N SER A 51 -5.51 -3.28 4.84
CA SER A 51 -6.44 -3.33 5.97
C SER A 51 -7.06 -4.72 6.10
N HIS A 52 -7.56 -5.30 5.01
CA HIS A 52 -8.16 -6.64 5.04
C HIS A 52 -7.16 -7.70 5.54
N LEU A 53 -5.94 -7.72 4.99
CA LEU A 53 -4.89 -8.65 5.45
C LEU A 53 -4.52 -8.44 6.91
N PHE A 54 -4.51 -7.19 7.38
CA PHE A 54 -4.27 -6.88 8.77
C PHE A 54 -5.39 -7.39 9.66
N ASP A 55 -6.65 -7.07 9.33
CA ASP A 55 -7.82 -7.45 10.12
C ASP A 55 -7.97 -8.99 10.21
N GLU A 56 -7.67 -9.72 9.12
CA GLU A 56 -7.59 -11.19 9.13
C GLU A 56 -6.49 -11.71 10.06
N TYR A 57 -5.28 -11.15 9.98
CA TYR A 57 -4.17 -11.53 10.86
C TYR A 57 -4.48 -11.22 12.34
N ILE A 58 -5.11 -10.08 12.63
CA ILE A 58 -5.54 -9.75 13.99
C ILE A 58 -6.56 -10.77 14.48
N ARG A 59 -7.50 -11.20 13.64
CA ARG A 59 -8.50 -12.20 13.99
C ARG A 59 -7.86 -13.50 14.45
N GLU A 60 -7.00 -14.09 13.62
CA GLU A 60 -6.34 -15.36 13.94
C GLU A 60 -5.51 -15.30 15.22
N ARG A 61 -4.73 -14.20 15.38
CA ARG A 61 -3.83 -14.04 16.52
C ARG A 61 -4.57 -13.71 17.81
N THR A 62 -5.66 -12.95 17.72
CA THR A 62 -6.50 -12.60 18.89
C THR A 62 -7.22 -13.83 19.44
N LEU A 63 -7.66 -14.75 18.57
CA LEU A 63 -8.25 -16.04 18.98
C LEU A 63 -7.25 -16.91 19.76
N THR A 64 -5.97 -16.84 19.42
CA THR A 64 -4.91 -17.54 20.14
C THR A 64 -4.52 -16.83 21.44
N ASN A 65 -4.43 -15.50 21.40
CA ASN A 65 -4.07 -14.67 22.53
C ASN A 65 -4.77 -13.31 22.44
N TRP A 66 -5.79 -13.11 23.27
CA TRP A 66 -6.61 -11.89 23.28
C TRP A 66 -5.79 -10.61 23.54
N LYS A 67 -4.64 -10.71 24.24
CA LYS A 67 -3.78 -9.55 24.51
C LYS A 67 -3.19 -8.95 23.22
N PHE A 68 -3.09 -9.75 22.17
CA PHE A 68 -2.61 -9.29 20.87
C PHE A 68 -3.48 -8.19 20.28
N TYR A 69 -4.78 -8.20 20.59
CA TYR A 69 -5.71 -7.14 20.16
C TYR A 69 -5.33 -5.75 20.69
N ILE A 70 -4.79 -5.66 21.92
CA ILE A 70 -4.33 -4.37 22.46
C ILE A 70 -3.17 -3.84 21.62
N PHE A 71 -2.24 -4.71 21.25
CA PHE A 71 -1.11 -4.37 20.39
C PHE A 71 -1.58 -3.94 18.99
N SER A 72 -2.60 -4.61 18.44
CA SER A 72 -3.11 -4.27 17.12
C SER A 72 -3.76 -2.89 17.06
N LEU A 73 -4.40 -2.43 18.14
CA LEU A 73 -4.96 -1.07 18.21
C LEU A 73 -3.89 0.02 18.14
N ILE A 74 -2.66 -0.28 18.58
CA ILE A 74 -1.53 0.65 18.51
C ILE A 74 -0.93 0.59 17.11
N VAL A 75 -0.72 -0.61 16.56
CA VAL A 75 -0.04 -0.79 15.27
C VAL A 75 -0.91 -0.41 14.07
N LYS A 76 -2.24 -0.44 14.19
CA LYS A 76 -3.16 -0.16 13.07
C LYS A 76 -2.92 1.23 12.46
N SER A 77 -2.75 2.26 13.28
CA SER A 77 -2.46 3.62 12.81
C SER A 77 -1.09 3.73 12.16
N TRP A 78 -0.07 3.05 12.71
CA TRP A 78 1.27 3.04 12.14
C TRP A 78 1.32 2.32 10.80
N LEU A 79 0.65 1.18 10.69
CA LEU A 79 0.59 0.40 9.46
C LEU A 79 -0.10 1.19 8.32
N ALA A 80 -1.17 1.91 8.64
CA ALA A 80 -1.80 2.83 7.69
C ALA A 80 -0.81 3.91 7.22
N SER A 81 -0.14 4.59 8.15
CA SER A 81 0.86 5.62 7.81
C SER A 81 2.04 5.09 6.99
N TYR A 82 2.50 3.86 7.28
CA TYR A 82 3.55 3.20 6.53
C TYR A 82 3.11 2.95 5.08
N ASN A 83 1.87 2.50 4.90
CA ASN A 83 1.34 2.23 3.58
C ASN A 83 1.19 3.48 2.71
N ASP A 84 0.92 4.62 3.34
CA ASP A 84 0.78 5.91 2.66
C ASP A 84 2.13 6.55 2.34
N ASP A 85 3.10 6.49 3.27
CA ASP A 85 4.38 7.20 3.15
C ASP A 85 5.48 6.38 2.45
N VAL A 86 5.41 5.05 2.45
CA VAL A 86 6.46 4.18 1.90
C VAL A 86 6.20 3.82 0.43
N MET A 87 7.10 4.30 -0.42
CA MET A 87 7.06 4.03 -1.85
C MET A 87 7.70 2.68 -2.17
N THR A 88 7.07 1.89 -3.04
CA THR A 88 7.59 0.58 -3.47
C THR A 88 8.05 0.54 -4.93
N SER A 89 8.15 1.70 -5.57
CA SER A 89 8.50 1.84 -7.00
C SER A 89 9.94 1.43 -7.33
N SER A 90 10.87 1.52 -6.38
CA SER A 90 12.23 0.98 -6.52
C SER A 90 12.85 0.70 -5.14
N ARG A 91 13.89 -0.15 -5.10
CA ARG A 91 14.60 -0.44 -3.84
C ARG A 91 15.18 0.83 -3.19
N GLN A 92 15.72 1.73 -4.00
CA GLN A 92 16.32 2.99 -3.50
C GLN A 92 15.25 3.93 -2.95
N MET A 93 14.13 4.08 -3.64
CA MET A 93 13.00 4.90 -3.18
C MET A 93 12.36 4.32 -1.92
N MET A 94 12.18 2.99 -1.87
CA MET A 94 11.70 2.29 -0.67
C MET A 94 12.62 2.52 0.52
N HIS A 95 13.93 2.33 0.36
CA HIS A 95 14.89 2.56 1.43
C HIS A 95 14.84 4.01 1.94
N SER A 96 14.86 4.98 1.02
CA SER A 96 14.83 6.40 1.38
C SER A 96 13.52 6.80 2.07
N THR A 97 12.38 6.29 1.61
CA THR A 97 11.07 6.62 2.18
C THR A 97 10.82 5.94 3.53
N ILE A 98 11.27 4.70 3.71
CA ILE A 98 11.22 4.02 5.02
C ILE A 98 12.03 4.80 6.04
N PHE A 99 13.26 5.19 5.71
CA PHE A 99 14.12 5.90 6.66
C PHE A 99 13.46 7.23 7.09
N LYS A 100 12.95 7.98 6.11
CA LYS A 100 12.20 9.23 6.37
C LYS A 100 10.95 9.00 7.21
N TRP A 101 10.17 7.94 6.91
CA TRP A 101 8.97 7.60 7.67
C TRP A 101 9.32 7.28 9.14
N VAL A 102 10.36 6.48 9.38
CA VAL A 102 10.82 6.16 10.74
C VAL A 102 11.21 7.42 11.51
N GLU A 103 12.01 8.30 10.90
CA GLU A 103 12.42 9.56 11.54
C GLU A 103 11.23 10.46 11.89
N GLN A 104 10.23 10.52 11.01
CA GLN A 104 9.10 11.43 11.15
C GLN A 104 7.96 10.88 12.02
N LYS A 105 7.73 9.57 12.02
CA LYS A 105 6.54 8.94 12.62
C LYS A 105 6.87 8.00 13.77
N CYS A 106 8.11 7.49 13.87
CA CYS A 106 8.51 6.55 14.90
C CYS A 106 9.36 7.16 16.02
N SER A 107 9.29 8.47 16.22
CA SER A 107 9.95 9.11 17.36
C SER A 107 9.22 8.77 18.67
N LEU A 108 9.98 8.60 19.76
CA LEU A 108 9.41 8.23 21.07
C LEU A 108 8.28 9.17 21.55
N PRO A 109 8.34 10.50 21.35
CA PRO A 109 7.23 11.39 21.69
C PRO A 109 5.93 11.08 20.93
N ILE A 110 6.03 10.76 19.63
CA ILE A 110 4.89 10.43 18.78
C ILE A 110 4.31 9.07 19.20
N LEU A 111 5.18 8.05 19.29
CA LEU A 111 4.77 6.70 19.70
C LEU A 111 4.07 6.71 21.06
N ARG A 112 4.57 7.50 22.03
CA ARG A 112 3.95 7.63 23.34
C ARG A 112 2.55 8.23 23.24
N ASN A 113 2.35 9.25 22.39
CA ASN A 113 1.05 9.86 22.18
C ASN A 113 0.06 8.88 21.55
N ASP A 114 0.49 8.14 20.53
CA ASP A 114 -0.34 7.15 19.84
C ASP A 114 -0.76 6.01 20.79
N VAL A 115 0.18 5.47 21.56
CA VAL A 115 -0.10 4.43 22.55
C VAL A 115 -1.10 4.92 23.60
N LEU A 116 -0.90 6.11 24.16
CA LEU A 116 -1.81 6.68 25.15
C LEU A 116 -3.20 6.92 24.57
N THR A 117 -3.29 7.41 23.33
CA THR A 117 -4.56 7.63 22.65
C THR A 117 -5.29 6.32 22.40
N SER A 118 -4.61 5.28 21.90
CA SER A 118 -5.19 3.95 21.70
C SER A 118 -5.64 3.31 23.02
N LEU A 119 -4.87 3.43 24.10
CA LEU A 119 -5.27 2.91 25.41
C LEU A 119 -6.43 3.70 26.03
N CYS A 120 -6.49 5.02 25.84
CA CYS A 120 -7.61 5.85 26.25
C CYS A 120 -8.89 5.49 25.47
N ASN A 121 -8.77 5.19 24.18
CA ASN A 121 -9.91 4.73 23.38
C ASN A 121 -10.36 3.32 23.79
N LEU A 122 -9.41 2.43 24.10
CA LEU A 122 -9.71 1.11 24.65
C LEU A 122 -10.48 1.23 25.97
N SER A 123 -10.08 2.13 26.86
CA SER A 123 -10.75 2.30 28.16
C SER A 123 -12.15 2.89 28.06
N LYS A 124 -12.46 3.63 26.98
CA LYS A 124 -13.81 4.15 26.68
C LYS A 124 -14.71 3.13 25.98
N SER A 125 -14.13 2.26 25.17
CA SER A 125 -14.87 1.26 24.37
C SER A 125 -15.08 -0.06 25.09
N THR A 126 -14.33 -0.30 26.17
CA THR A 126 -14.40 -1.53 26.96
C THR A 126 -14.67 -1.22 28.42
N SER A 127 -15.04 -2.24 29.18
CA SER A 127 -15.31 -2.12 30.61
C SER A 127 -14.05 -2.33 31.47
N ILE A 128 -12.86 -2.22 30.89
CA ILE A 128 -11.56 -2.50 31.54
C ILE A 128 -11.35 -1.73 32.86
N LEU A 129 -11.89 -0.51 32.97
CA LEU A 129 -11.75 0.32 34.17
C LEU A 129 -12.67 -0.12 35.32
N THR A 130 -13.73 -0.88 35.02
CA THR A 130 -14.72 -1.34 36.00
C THR A 130 -14.52 -2.80 36.35
N ASP A 131 -14.30 -3.65 35.34
CA ASP A 131 -13.95 -5.06 35.51
C ASP A 131 -12.95 -5.49 34.42
N PRO A 132 -11.66 -5.65 34.76
CA PRO A 132 -10.65 -6.12 33.82
C PRO A 132 -10.86 -7.57 33.34
N SER A 133 -11.62 -8.38 34.08
CA SER A 133 -11.77 -9.83 33.85
C SER A 133 -12.62 -10.13 32.62
N ILE A 134 -13.51 -9.21 32.24
CA ILE A 134 -14.41 -9.34 31.09
C ILE A 134 -13.80 -8.87 29.77
N LEU A 135 -12.65 -8.18 29.82
CA LEU A 135 -11.96 -7.68 28.64
C LEU A 135 -11.64 -8.76 27.58
N PRO A 136 -11.18 -9.98 27.95
CA PRO A 136 -10.94 -11.05 26.97
C PRO A 136 -12.21 -11.39 26.18
N GLN A 137 -13.37 -11.46 26.84
CA GLN A 137 -14.63 -11.76 26.19
C GLN A 137 -15.08 -10.63 25.26
N GLN A 138 -14.97 -9.37 25.70
CA GLN A 138 -15.30 -8.20 24.88
C GLN A 138 -14.43 -8.13 23.62
N VAL A 139 -13.14 -8.43 23.75
CA VAL A 139 -12.19 -8.48 22.61
C VAL A 139 -12.55 -9.59 21.63
N LEU A 140 -12.87 -10.79 22.13
CA LEU A 140 -13.25 -11.92 21.27
C LEU A 140 -14.54 -11.64 20.49
N MET A 141 -15.53 -11.03 21.13
CA MET A 141 -16.77 -10.60 20.46
C MET A 141 -16.47 -9.54 19.40
N ALA A 142 -15.69 -8.50 19.74
CA ALA A 142 -15.34 -7.44 18.81
C ALA A 142 -14.64 -7.95 17.54
N VAL A 143 -13.82 -9.00 17.65
CA VAL A 143 -13.14 -9.62 16.51
C VAL A 143 -14.05 -10.53 15.69
N GLN A 144 -15.02 -11.20 16.33
CA GLN A 144 -16.00 -12.06 15.65
C GLN A 144 -17.08 -11.27 14.92
N GLU A 145 -17.47 -10.10 15.44
CA GLU A 145 -18.48 -9.22 14.86
C GLU A 145 -17.95 -8.38 13.67
N GLN A 146 -16.64 -8.37 13.41
CA GLN A 146 -16.07 -7.68 12.25
C GLN A 146 -16.48 -8.42 10.97
N PRO A 147 -17.22 -7.78 10.04
CA PRO A 147 -17.67 -8.42 8.81
C PRO A 147 -16.48 -8.81 7.95
N THR A 148 -16.45 -10.07 7.53
CA THR A 148 -15.64 -10.56 6.42
C THR A 148 -16.41 -10.24 5.14
N ASP A 149 -16.18 -9.05 4.57
CA ASP A 149 -16.63 -8.69 3.22
C ASP A 149 -15.42 -8.47 2.30
#